data_AF-A0A8C5J2Z2-F1
#
_entry.id   AF-A0A8C5J2Z2-F1
#
_cell.length_a   1.000
_cell.length_b   1.000
_cell.length_c   1.000
_cell.angle_alpha   90.00
_cell.angle_beta   90.00
_cell.angle_gamma   90.00
#
_symmetry.space_group_name_H-M   'P 1'
#
loop_
_entity.id
_entity.type
_entity.pdbx_description
1 polymer ?
#
loop_
_entity_poly.entity_id
_entity_poly.type
_entity_poly.pdbx_seq_one_letter_code
_entity_poly.pdbx_strand_id
1 'polypeptide(L)'
;MWVSLFGALLCCGVMFVINWWAALITYAIELFLYIYVTYKKPEVNWGSSTQALYFVNALDSALALTTVEDHVKNFRPQCLALTGAPMVRPALLDITHAFTKNNGLCICCEVYTGPRKLCVKEMNSGMEKKQAWLTKNKRKAFYAAVAADSFRDGVKSLLQASGLGRMKPNTLVIGFKKDWRSAPATQVENYVGIIHDAFDFELGVIIIRISQGFDISQVLQVQGMCFPSIWLPRATYCLTYQTSFHIFFFLITESTINTIQSMHVGEFNQRLLEASTQFKKKQGKGTIDIWWLFDDGGLTILIPYILTIRKKWKNCKLRIFTGGKVNRIEEEKLVMASLLSKFRIKFADINIICDINIKPNKESWKFFEEMIEPYRLHESCKDMPTAEKLKRETPWKITDAELEAFKEKSYRQVRLNELLQEHSRAANLIVLSLPVARKGAVSDYLYMAWLEILSKNLPPVLMVRGNHKNVLTFYS
;
A
#
# COMPACT_ATOMS: atom_id res chain seq x y z
N MET A 1 -1.03 44.76 17.98
CA MET A 1 0.36 44.28 18.12
C MET A 1 1.38 45.40 18.28
N TRP A 2 1.32 46.49 17.51
CA TRP A 2 2.31 47.58 17.58
C TRP A 2 2.38 48.33 18.92
N VAL A 3 1.25 48.58 19.57
CA VAL A 3 1.21 49.24 20.89
C VAL A 3 1.88 48.38 21.97
N SER A 4 1.65 47.06 21.95
CA SER A 4 2.28 46.11 22.89
C SER A 4 3.78 45.99 22.66
N LEU A 5 4.23 45.98 21.40
CA LEU A 5 5.66 45.98 21.06
C LEU A 5 6.35 47.26 21.54
N PHE A 6 5.73 48.41 21.29
CA PHE A 6 6.24 49.70 21.75
C PHE A 6 6.31 49.76 23.29
N GLY A 7 5.26 49.31 23.97
CA GLY A 7 5.24 49.22 25.44
C GLY A 7 6.32 48.29 26.00
N ALA A 8 6.56 47.14 25.36
CA ALA A 8 7.62 46.22 25.75
C ALA A 8 9.01 46.85 25.57
N LEU A 9 9.27 47.50 24.43
CA LEU A 9 10.55 48.18 24.16
C LEU A 9 10.79 49.34 25.14
N LEU A 10 9.76 50.12 25.45
CA LEU A 10 9.84 51.20 26.43
C LEU A 10 10.12 50.66 27.84
N CYS A 11 9.45 49.57 28.24
CA CYS A 11 9.70 48.89 29.50
C CYS A 11 11.14 48.37 29.60
N CYS A 12 11.65 47.74 28.54
CA CYS A 12 13.04 47.29 28.46
C CYS A 12 14.00 48.49 28.60
N GLY A 13 13.74 49.59 27.89
CA GLY A 13 14.56 50.80 27.97
C GLY A 13 14.62 51.39 29.38
N VAL A 14 13.48 51.53 30.05
CA VAL A 14 13.42 52.04 31.44
C VAL A 14 14.15 51.11 32.41
N MET A 15 14.04 49.80 32.24
CA MET A 15 14.73 48.81 33.09
C MET A 15 16.26 48.96 33.02
N PHE A 16 16.82 49.21 31.83
CA PHE A 16 18.25 49.48 31.66
C PHE A 16 18.68 50.85 32.23
N VAL A 17 17.81 51.87 32.16
CA VAL A 17 18.08 53.20 32.73
C VAL A 17 18.11 53.16 34.27
N ILE A 18 17.27 52.35 34.90
CA ILE A 18 17.23 52.21 36.38
C ILE A 18 18.46 51.45 36.90
N ASN A 19 18.72 50.24 36.37
CA ASN A 19 19.86 49.43 36.79
C ASN A 19 20.28 48.42 35.70
N TRP A 20 21.33 48.75 34.97
CA TRP A 20 21.79 47.99 33.81
C TRP A 20 22.31 46.58 34.14
N TRP A 21 23.01 46.38 35.27
CA TRP A 21 23.60 45.08 35.61
C TRP A 21 22.55 44.12 36.15
N ALA A 22 21.60 44.61 36.96
CA ALA A 22 20.47 43.81 37.40
C ALA A 22 19.56 43.42 36.23
N ALA A 23 19.33 44.34 35.28
CA ALA A 23 18.55 44.07 34.08
C ALA A 23 19.15 42.93 33.23
N LEU A 24 20.47 42.93 33.02
CA LEU A 24 21.16 41.85 32.31
C LEU A 24 21.00 40.50 32.99
N ILE A 25 21.08 40.45 34.34
CA ILE A 25 20.88 39.21 35.09
C ILE A 25 19.44 38.70 34.92
N THR A 26 18.44 39.58 34.99
CA THR A 26 17.04 39.19 34.81
C THR A 26 16.79 38.62 33.40
N TYR A 27 17.29 39.27 32.35
CA TYR A 27 17.17 38.74 30.99
C TYR A 27 17.93 37.42 30.80
N ALA A 28 19.09 37.25 31.45
CA ALA A 28 19.81 35.98 31.42
C ALA A 28 19.00 34.85 32.08
N ILE A 29 18.36 35.12 33.23
CA ILE A 29 17.48 34.16 33.91
C ILE A 29 16.24 33.87 33.05
N GLU A 30 15.60 34.89 32.48
CA GLU A 30 14.43 34.73 31.61
C GLU A 30 14.77 33.89 30.38
N LEU A 31 15.87 34.20 29.69
CA LEU A 31 16.34 33.45 28.53
C LEU A 31 16.69 32.00 28.91
N PHE A 32 17.35 31.79 30.05
CA PHE A 32 17.66 30.46 30.56
C PHE A 32 16.38 29.66 30.82
N LEU A 33 15.39 30.25 31.50
CA LEU A 33 14.10 29.60 31.77
C LEU A 33 13.34 29.33 30.46
N TYR A 34 13.35 30.27 29.52
CA TYR A 34 12.74 30.10 28.20
C TYR A 34 13.36 28.93 27.43
N ILE A 35 14.70 28.86 27.38
CA ILE A 35 15.44 27.77 26.74
C ILE A 35 15.18 26.44 27.48
N TYR A 36 15.21 26.44 28.82
CA TYR A 36 14.97 25.26 29.63
C TYR A 36 13.57 24.67 29.38
N VAL A 37 12.53 25.50 29.38
CA VAL A 37 11.15 25.07 29.11
C VAL A 37 11.01 24.59 27.66
N THR A 38 11.57 25.32 26.70
CA THR A 38 11.48 24.98 25.26
C THR A 38 12.20 23.69 24.92
N TYR A 39 13.35 23.44 25.55
CA TYR A 39 14.17 22.25 25.31
C TYR A 39 13.66 21.02 26.07
N LYS A 40 13.38 21.16 27.37
CA LYS A 40 13.03 20.02 28.22
C LYS A 40 11.58 19.54 28.05
N LYS A 41 10.66 20.43 27.63
CA LYS A 41 9.23 20.15 27.42
C LYS A 41 8.64 19.20 28.49
N PRO A 42 8.69 19.58 29.78
CA PRO A 42 8.19 18.70 30.84
C PRO A 42 6.72 18.36 30.59
N GLU A 43 6.34 17.09 30.78
CA GLU A 43 4.95 16.67 30.68
C GLU A 43 4.16 17.27 31.85
N VAL A 44 3.31 18.24 31.56
CA VAL A 44 2.46 18.94 32.54
C VAL A 44 1.04 18.37 32.46
N ASN A 45 0.46 18.03 33.61
CA ASN A 45 -0.83 17.35 33.77
C ASN A 45 -2.07 18.26 33.66
N TRP A 46 -1.90 19.58 33.55
CA TRP A 46 -3.01 20.55 33.48
C TRP A 46 -3.40 20.96 32.04
N GLY A 47 -2.99 20.17 31.05
CA GLY A 47 -3.13 20.51 29.64
C GLY A 47 -2.09 21.52 29.20
N SER A 48 -1.56 21.37 27.97
CA SER A 48 -0.60 22.32 27.43
C SER A 48 -1.31 23.37 26.59
N SER A 49 -1.17 24.66 26.92
CA SER A 49 -1.65 25.76 26.06
C SER A 49 -1.11 25.67 24.62
N THR A 50 0.06 25.05 24.45
CA THR A 50 0.64 24.80 23.11
C THR A 50 -0.14 23.75 22.33
N GLN A 51 -0.69 22.71 22.97
CA GLN A 51 -1.53 21.71 22.30
C GLN A 51 -2.82 22.33 21.77
N ALA A 52 -3.45 23.19 22.56
CA ALA A 52 -4.62 23.95 22.13
C ALA A 52 -4.31 24.82 20.90
N LEU A 53 -3.16 25.51 20.91
CA LEU A 53 -2.73 26.31 19.76
C LEU A 53 -2.48 25.44 18.50
N TYR A 54 -1.83 24.28 18.63
CA TYR A 54 -1.63 23.38 17.49
C TYR A 54 -2.95 22.91 16.88
N PHE A 55 -3.95 22.60 17.73
CA PHE A 55 -5.26 22.17 17.26
C PHE A 55 -5.97 23.28 16.47
N VAL A 56 -6.02 24.50 17.02
CA VAL A 56 -6.64 25.66 16.34
C VAL A 56 -5.92 25.94 15.02
N ASN A 57 -4.59 26.00 15.03
CA ASN A 57 -3.82 26.23 13.80
C ASN A 57 -4.06 25.14 12.74
N ALA A 58 -4.16 23.87 13.16
CA ALA A 58 -4.44 22.76 12.24
C ALA A 58 -5.86 22.85 11.67
N LEU A 59 -6.84 23.22 12.48
CA LEU A 59 -8.24 23.41 12.06
C LEU A 59 -8.35 24.57 11.06
N ASP A 60 -7.77 25.73 11.38
CA ASP A 60 -7.78 26.90 10.51
C ASP A 60 -7.08 26.61 9.18
N SER A 61 -5.95 25.89 9.22
CA SER A 61 -5.25 25.45 8.00
C SER A 61 -6.08 24.47 7.17
N ALA A 62 -6.80 23.54 7.82
CA ALA A 62 -7.65 22.58 7.12
C ALA A 62 -8.87 23.26 6.48
N LEU A 63 -9.46 24.25 7.16
CA LEU A 63 -10.56 25.06 6.63
C LEU A 63 -10.08 26.00 5.52
N ALA A 64 -8.91 26.63 5.66
CA ALA A 64 -8.32 27.44 4.59
C ALA A 64 -8.05 26.63 3.32
N LEU A 65 -7.77 25.33 3.45
CA LEU A 65 -7.58 24.46 2.29
C LEU A 65 -8.89 24.21 1.52
N THR A 66 -10.06 24.28 2.16
CA THR A 66 -11.35 23.99 1.47
C THR A 66 -11.73 25.06 0.46
N THR A 67 -11.26 26.30 0.64
CA THR A 67 -11.53 27.42 -0.27
C THR A 67 -10.65 27.40 -1.51
N VAL A 68 -9.56 26.63 -1.51
CA VAL A 68 -8.64 26.52 -2.65
C VAL A 68 -9.24 25.62 -3.72
N GLU A 69 -9.22 26.09 -4.97
CA GLU A 69 -9.67 25.32 -6.13
C GLU A 69 -8.74 24.15 -6.46
N ASP A 70 -9.32 23.06 -6.95
CA ASP A 70 -8.55 21.91 -7.41
C ASP A 70 -7.83 22.27 -8.71
N HIS A 71 -6.51 22.21 -8.69
CA HIS A 71 -5.68 22.38 -9.88
C HIS A 71 -4.76 21.19 -10.05
N VAL A 72 -4.55 20.74 -11.29
CA VAL A 72 -3.73 19.55 -11.62
C VAL A 72 -2.31 19.65 -11.04
N LYS A 73 -1.70 20.85 -11.02
CA LYS A 73 -0.38 21.11 -10.38
C LYS A 73 -0.34 20.81 -8.89
N ASN A 74 -1.48 20.99 -8.22
CA ASN A 74 -1.63 20.79 -6.78
C ASN A 74 -2.02 19.35 -6.45
N PHE A 75 -2.19 18.48 -7.46
CA PHE A 75 -2.43 17.08 -7.20
C PHE A 75 -1.29 16.49 -6.36
N ARG A 76 -1.67 15.81 -5.28
CA ARG A 76 -0.78 15.05 -4.41
C ARG A 76 -1.41 13.68 -4.18
N PRO A 77 -0.63 12.59 -4.25
CA PRO A 77 -1.16 11.28 -3.89
C PRO A 77 -1.48 11.29 -2.39
N GLN A 78 -2.77 11.20 -2.07
CA GLN A 78 -3.30 11.09 -0.71
C GLN A 78 -3.78 9.65 -0.55
N CYS A 79 -3.00 8.84 0.15
CA CYS A 79 -3.14 7.40 0.10
C CYS A 79 -3.81 6.83 1.35
N LEU A 80 -4.79 5.96 1.12
CA LEU A 80 -5.37 5.08 2.12
C LEU A 80 -4.76 3.68 1.92
N ALA A 81 -3.92 3.24 2.85
CA ALA A 81 -3.20 1.98 2.76
C ALA A 81 -3.84 0.92 3.67
N LEU A 82 -4.31 -0.18 3.10
CA LEU A 82 -4.86 -1.32 3.85
C LEU A 82 -3.72 -2.20 4.39
N THR A 83 -3.03 -1.70 5.41
CA THR A 83 -1.92 -2.42 6.08
C THR A 83 -2.41 -3.46 7.08
N GLY A 84 -3.64 -3.33 7.58
CA GLY A 84 -4.00 -3.92 8.86
C GLY A 84 -3.17 -3.24 9.96
N ALA A 85 -2.78 -4.01 10.97
CA ALA A 85 -1.84 -3.53 11.97
C ALA A 85 -0.54 -3.03 11.30
N PRO A 86 -0.07 -1.80 11.59
CA PRO A 86 1.11 -1.22 10.93
C PRO A 86 2.39 -2.06 11.05
N MET A 87 2.45 -2.90 12.08
CA MET A 87 3.56 -3.83 12.34
C MET A 87 3.55 -5.05 11.41
N VAL A 88 2.38 -5.50 10.95
CA VAL A 88 2.18 -6.78 10.25
C VAL A 88 2.57 -6.69 8.78
N ARG A 89 2.43 -5.52 8.14
CA ARG A 89 2.76 -5.32 6.72
C ARG A 89 3.67 -4.10 6.51
N PRO A 90 4.90 -4.10 7.06
CA PRO A 90 5.78 -2.94 7.02
C PRO A 90 6.24 -2.59 5.59
N ALA A 91 6.40 -3.57 4.70
CA ALA A 91 6.77 -3.31 3.30
C ALA A 91 5.73 -2.46 2.56
N LEU A 92 4.43 -2.74 2.76
CA LEU A 92 3.32 -1.99 2.15
C LEU A 92 3.29 -0.55 2.66
N LEU A 93 3.51 -0.36 3.95
CA LEU A 93 3.64 0.97 4.55
C LEU A 93 4.87 1.71 4.04
N ASP A 94 6.01 1.02 3.92
CA ASP A 94 7.28 1.63 3.54
C ASP A 94 7.29 2.15 2.11
N ILE A 95 6.71 1.41 1.18
CA ILE A 95 6.58 1.84 -0.21
C ILE A 95 5.52 2.95 -0.34
N THR A 96 4.38 2.84 0.34
CA THR A 96 3.36 3.91 0.35
C THR A 96 3.91 5.21 0.90
N HIS A 97 4.66 5.11 1.99
CA HIS A 97 5.37 6.25 2.57
C HIS A 97 6.42 6.80 1.59
N ALA A 98 7.05 5.99 0.73
CA ALA A 98 8.06 6.50 -0.19
C ALA A 98 7.52 7.53 -1.18
N PHE A 99 6.30 7.35 -1.72
CA PHE A 99 5.68 8.32 -2.62
C PHE A 99 4.83 9.39 -1.92
N THR A 100 4.30 9.14 -0.72
CA THR A 100 3.53 10.17 0.03
C THR A 100 4.40 11.09 0.90
N LYS A 101 5.61 10.70 1.29
CA LYS A 101 6.43 11.39 2.31
C LYS A 101 6.51 12.93 2.16
N ASN A 102 6.01 13.67 3.14
CA ASN A 102 5.96 15.15 3.17
C ASN A 102 5.15 15.84 2.06
N ASN A 103 4.66 15.10 1.06
CA ASN A 103 4.01 15.69 -0.11
C ASN A 103 2.52 15.38 -0.14
N GLY A 104 2.07 14.31 0.53
CA GLY A 104 0.68 13.90 0.58
C GLY A 104 0.32 13.21 1.89
N LEU A 105 -0.99 13.02 2.07
CA LEU A 105 -1.56 12.30 3.21
C LEU A 105 -1.30 10.80 3.07
N CYS A 106 -0.99 10.12 4.18
CA CYS A 106 -0.91 8.67 4.24
C CYS A 106 -1.71 8.20 5.45
N ILE A 107 -2.73 7.38 5.24
CA ILE A 107 -3.55 6.77 6.29
C ILE A 107 -3.32 5.26 6.27
N CYS A 108 -2.86 4.70 7.37
CA CYS A 108 -2.78 3.26 7.61
C CYS A 108 -4.12 2.80 8.16
N CYS A 109 -4.74 1.84 7.47
CA CYS A 109 -6.08 1.38 7.79
C CYS A 109 -6.10 -0.07 8.27
N GLU A 110 -6.91 -0.32 9.28
CA GLU A 110 -7.19 -1.65 9.82
C GLU A 110 -8.69 -1.86 10.02
N VAL A 111 -9.16 -3.02 9.59
CA VAL A 111 -10.57 -3.42 9.74
C VAL A 111 -10.63 -4.58 10.71
N TYR A 112 -11.36 -4.39 11.80
CA TYR A 112 -11.64 -5.42 12.79
C TYR A 112 -12.96 -6.10 12.43
N THR A 113 -12.88 -7.39 12.08
CA THR A 113 -14.02 -8.23 11.76
C THR A 113 -14.38 -9.13 12.94
N GLY A 114 -15.63 -9.11 13.38
CA GLY A 114 -16.09 -9.96 14.48
C GLY A 114 -17.17 -9.29 15.34
N PRO A 115 -17.49 -9.85 16.52
CA PRO A 115 -18.51 -9.30 17.40
C PRO A 115 -18.20 -7.85 17.81
N ARG A 116 -19.07 -6.92 17.41
CA ARG A 116 -18.87 -5.46 17.53
C ARG A 116 -18.38 -5.01 18.91
N LYS A 117 -18.93 -5.55 19.99
CA LYS A 117 -18.57 -5.17 21.37
C LYS A 117 -17.10 -5.45 21.69
N LEU A 118 -16.56 -6.57 21.24
CA LEU A 118 -15.16 -6.94 21.45
C LEU A 118 -14.25 -6.13 20.54
N CYS A 119 -14.60 -6.05 19.25
CA CYS A 119 -13.82 -5.33 18.25
C CYS A 119 -13.67 -3.84 18.58
N VAL A 120 -14.74 -3.17 19.01
CA VAL A 120 -14.67 -1.73 19.38
C VAL A 120 -13.77 -1.52 20.60
N LYS A 121 -13.84 -2.40 21.60
CA LYS A 121 -12.96 -2.33 22.79
C LYS A 121 -11.49 -2.50 22.39
N GLU A 122 -11.20 -3.50 21.57
CA GLU A 122 -9.84 -3.77 21.08
C GLU A 122 -9.31 -2.61 20.23
N MET A 123 -10.11 -2.14 19.27
CA MET A 123 -9.81 -1.00 18.41
C MET A 123 -9.44 0.24 19.22
N ASN A 124 -10.28 0.64 20.17
CA ASN A 124 -10.04 1.83 21.01
C ASN A 124 -8.77 1.67 21.86
N SER A 125 -8.53 0.49 22.43
CA SER A 125 -7.32 0.23 23.22
C SER A 125 -6.02 0.17 22.41
N GLY A 126 -6.12 -0.16 21.12
CA GLY A 126 -4.99 -0.31 20.20
C GLY A 126 -4.66 0.95 19.39
N MET A 127 -5.59 1.89 19.26
CA MET A 127 -5.47 3.05 18.37
C MET A 127 -4.28 3.94 18.72
N GLU A 128 -4.18 4.39 19.98
CA GLU A 128 -3.08 5.23 20.44
C GLU A 128 -1.73 4.50 20.38
N LYS A 129 -1.70 3.21 20.75
CA LYS A 129 -0.48 2.38 20.72
C LYS A 129 0.09 2.26 19.31
N LYS A 130 -0.78 2.03 18.31
CA LYS A 130 -0.39 1.91 16.90
C LYS A 130 0.03 3.26 16.31
N GLN A 131 -0.65 4.35 16.69
CA GLN A 131 -0.24 5.71 16.30
C GLN A 131 1.12 6.10 16.92
N ALA A 132 1.35 5.74 18.19
CA ALA A 132 2.64 5.94 18.85
C ALA A 132 3.76 5.13 18.17
N TRP A 133 3.49 3.90 17.74
CA TRP A 133 4.44 3.09 16.99
C TRP A 133 4.85 3.72 15.65
N LEU A 134 3.88 4.27 14.89
CA LEU A 134 4.17 5.00 13.64
C LEU A 134 5.10 6.19 13.90
N THR A 135 4.81 6.94 14.96
CA THR A 135 5.59 8.12 15.37
C THR A 135 7.00 7.74 15.81
N LYS A 136 7.13 6.70 16.65
CA LYS A 136 8.42 6.14 17.10
C LYS A 136 9.30 5.68 15.93
N ASN A 137 8.68 5.09 14.90
CA ASN A 137 9.38 4.63 13.70
C ASN A 137 9.58 5.69 12.62
N LYS A 138 9.32 6.98 12.94
CA LYS A 138 9.49 8.12 12.03
C LYS A 138 8.70 7.94 10.71
N ARG A 139 7.52 7.34 10.79
CA ARG A 139 6.58 7.18 9.66
C ARG A 139 5.53 8.27 9.75
N LYS A 140 5.52 9.16 8.75
CA LYS A 140 4.52 10.23 8.66
C LYS A 140 3.23 9.66 8.07
N ALA A 141 2.45 8.99 8.90
CA ALA A 141 1.15 8.44 8.55
C ALA A 141 0.20 8.53 9.76
N PHE A 142 -1.09 8.64 9.48
CA PHE A 142 -2.16 8.54 10.47
C PHE A 142 -2.68 7.11 10.53
N TYR A 143 -3.10 6.65 11.69
CA TYR A 143 -3.75 5.36 11.86
C TYR A 143 -5.27 5.56 11.97
N ALA A 144 -6.01 4.82 11.16
CA ALA A 144 -7.47 4.78 11.20
C ALA A 144 -7.92 3.32 11.29
N ALA A 145 -8.91 3.05 12.15
CA ALA A 145 -9.45 1.71 12.31
C ALA A 145 -10.97 1.73 12.34
N VAL A 146 -11.58 0.66 11.83
CA VAL A 146 -13.03 0.47 11.80
C VAL A 146 -13.38 -0.94 12.27
N ALA A 147 -14.42 -1.06 13.09
CA ALA A 147 -15.03 -2.34 13.44
C ALA A 147 -16.28 -2.57 12.57
N ALA A 148 -16.32 -3.67 11.83
CA ALA A 148 -17.40 -4.00 10.91
C ALA A 148 -17.66 -5.51 10.88
N ASP A 149 -18.86 -5.92 10.47
CA ASP A 149 -19.23 -7.33 10.39
C ASP A 149 -18.55 -8.03 9.20
N SER A 150 -18.39 -7.31 8.09
CA SER A 150 -17.66 -7.76 6.90
C SER A 150 -16.44 -6.88 6.64
N PHE A 151 -15.36 -7.51 6.15
CA PHE A 151 -14.15 -6.80 5.77
C PHE A 151 -14.42 -5.74 4.69
N ARG A 152 -15.23 -6.07 3.68
CA ARG A 152 -15.56 -5.15 2.58
C ARG A 152 -16.33 -3.93 3.06
N ASP A 153 -17.31 -4.09 3.95
CA ASP A 153 -18.11 -2.97 4.45
C ASP A 153 -17.30 -2.04 5.37
N GLY A 154 -16.37 -2.60 6.15
CA GLY A 154 -15.40 -1.81 6.91
C GLY A 154 -14.50 -0.98 6.01
N VAL A 155 -13.99 -1.56 4.91
CA VAL A 155 -13.20 -0.82 3.92
C VAL A 155 -14.05 0.24 3.21
N LYS A 156 -15.29 -0.07 2.83
CA LYS A 156 -16.22 0.90 2.20
C LYS A 156 -16.43 2.12 3.09
N SER A 157 -16.64 1.90 4.40
CA SER A 157 -16.77 2.97 5.39
C SER A 157 -15.51 3.83 5.45
N LEU A 158 -14.33 3.21 5.39
CA LEU A 158 -13.05 3.92 5.35
C LEU A 158 -12.88 4.73 4.05
N LEU A 159 -13.26 4.20 2.88
CA LEU A 159 -13.13 4.91 1.62
C LEU A 159 -13.98 6.18 1.59
N GLN A 160 -15.17 6.15 2.18
CA GLN A 160 -16.12 7.26 2.16
C GLN A 160 -15.87 8.29 3.28
N ALA A 161 -15.52 7.83 4.49
CA ALA A 161 -15.50 8.67 5.69
C ALA A 161 -14.08 9.05 6.17
N SER A 162 -13.01 8.58 5.51
CA SER A 162 -11.65 8.93 5.92
C SER A 162 -11.25 10.35 5.48
N GLY A 163 -10.64 11.09 6.40
CA GLY A 163 -10.09 12.43 6.15
C GLY A 163 -10.99 13.58 6.60
N LEU A 164 -10.51 14.82 6.40
CA LEU A 164 -11.22 16.03 6.79
C LEU A 164 -11.10 17.09 5.68
N GLY A 165 -12.23 17.58 5.16
CA GLY A 165 -12.26 18.57 4.08
C GLY A 165 -11.50 18.10 2.84
N ARG A 166 -10.50 18.88 2.41
CA ARG A 166 -9.60 18.54 1.29
C ARG A 166 -8.48 17.56 1.66
N MET A 167 -8.26 17.32 2.96
CA MET A 167 -7.31 16.32 3.47
C MET A 167 -7.98 14.95 3.54
N LYS A 168 -8.41 14.42 2.39
CA LYS A 168 -9.04 13.11 2.23
C LYS A 168 -8.23 12.21 1.30
N PRO A 169 -8.33 10.88 1.38
CA PRO A 169 -7.61 10.02 0.46
C PRO A 169 -8.19 10.12 -0.94
N ASN A 170 -7.33 10.06 -1.96
CA ASN A 170 -7.69 10.00 -3.37
C ASN A 170 -7.21 8.70 -4.05
N THR A 171 -6.39 7.92 -3.35
CA THR A 171 -5.81 6.68 -3.86
C THR A 171 -5.88 5.57 -2.80
N LEU A 172 -6.46 4.44 -3.15
CA LEU A 172 -6.44 3.22 -2.35
C LEU A 172 -5.18 2.41 -2.67
N VAL A 173 -4.44 2.00 -1.64
CA VAL A 173 -3.25 1.15 -1.75
C VAL A 173 -3.47 -0.16 -1.00
N ILE A 174 -3.38 -1.28 -1.72
CA ILE A 174 -3.60 -2.62 -1.18
C ILE A 174 -2.45 -3.56 -1.54
N GLY A 175 -2.20 -4.55 -0.68
CA GLY A 175 -1.31 -5.66 -1.01
C GLY A 175 -2.04 -6.68 -1.89
N PHE A 176 -1.31 -7.32 -2.81
CA PHE A 176 -1.82 -8.45 -3.59
C PHE A 176 -2.10 -9.65 -2.70
N LYS A 177 -3.29 -10.25 -2.84
CA LYS A 177 -3.69 -11.44 -2.08
C LYS A 177 -3.08 -12.70 -2.72
N LYS A 178 -1.92 -13.14 -2.20
CA LYS A 178 -1.17 -14.31 -2.74
C LYS A 178 -1.86 -15.65 -2.45
N ASP A 179 -2.60 -15.74 -1.35
CA ASP A 179 -3.29 -16.94 -0.86
C ASP A 179 -4.70 -17.12 -1.46
N TRP A 180 -5.04 -16.40 -2.55
CA TRP A 180 -6.38 -16.41 -3.13
C TRP A 180 -6.85 -17.81 -3.57
N ARG A 181 -5.93 -18.72 -3.92
CA ARG A 181 -6.26 -20.09 -4.33
C ARG A 181 -6.68 -21.00 -3.18
N SER A 182 -6.10 -20.78 -2.00
CA SER A 182 -6.39 -21.53 -0.77
C SER A 182 -7.44 -20.85 0.11
N ALA A 183 -7.72 -19.57 -0.14
CA ALA A 183 -8.68 -18.79 0.61
C ALA A 183 -10.13 -19.17 0.26
N PRO A 184 -11.08 -18.99 1.20
CA PRO A 184 -12.50 -19.17 0.91
C PRO A 184 -12.98 -18.12 -0.11
N ALA A 185 -13.98 -18.49 -0.93
CA ALA A 185 -14.50 -17.66 -2.00
C ALA A 185 -14.94 -16.27 -1.52
N THR A 186 -15.58 -16.19 -0.36
CA THR A 186 -16.02 -14.93 0.26
C THR A 186 -14.89 -13.92 0.45
N GLN A 187 -13.67 -14.35 0.72
CA GLN A 187 -12.53 -13.44 0.84
C GLN A 187 -12.04 -12.93 -0.51
N VAL A 188 -12.13 -13.73 -1.57
CA VAL A 188 -11.75 -13.35 -2.92
C VAL A 188 -12.76 -12.34 -3.48
N GLU A 189 -14.05 -12.61 -3.32
CA GLU A 189 -15.13 -11.68 -3.68
C GLU A 189 -15.01 -10.36 -2.91
N ASN A 190 -14.69 -10.42 -1.62
CA ASN A 190 -14.45 -9.21 -0.83
C ASN A 190 -13.26 -8.40 -1.37
N TYR A 191 -12.17 -9.06 -1.75
CA TYR A 191 -10.97 -8.39 -2.28
C TYR A 191 -11.23 -7.71 -3.63
N VAL A 192 -11.83 -8.43 -4.57
CA VAL A 192 -12.18 -7.88 -5.90
C VAL A 192 -13.28 -6.83 -5.77
N GLY A 193 -14.26 -7.07 -4.90
CA GLY A 193 -15.31 -6.12 -4.55
C GLY A 193 -14.77 -4.79 -4.03
N ILE A 194 -13.72 -4.79 -3.19
CA ILE A 194 -13.06 -3.57 -2.71
C ILE A 194 -12.42 -2.78 -3.88
N ILE A 195 -11.80 -3.48 -4.84
CA ILE A 195 -11.20 -2.82 -6.01
C ILE A 195 -12.27 -2.13 -6.84
N HIS A 196 -13.41 -2.79 -7.07
CA HIS A 196 -14.54 -2.18 -7.78
C HIS A 196 -15.16 -1.03 -7.00
N ASP A 197 -15.39 -1.20 -5.70
CA ASP A 197 -15.95 -0.14 -4.86
C ASP A 197 -15.03 1.10 -4.85
N ALA A 198 -13.71 0.93 -4.91
CA ALA A 198 -12.77 2.03 -5.02
C ALA A 198 -12.86 2.77 -6.37
N PHE A 199 -13.07 2.04 -7.48
CA PHE A 199 -13.34 2.66 -8.77
C PHE A 199 -14.68 3.40 -8.80
N ASP A 200 -15.72 2.84 -8.17
CA ASP A 200 -17.04 3.47 -8.05
C ASP A 200 -16.94 4.81 -7.27
N PHE A 201 -16.02 4.93 -6.32
CA PHE A 201 -15.73 6.19 -5.60
C PHE A 201 -14.73 7.12 -6.31
N GLU A 202 -14.38 6.87 -7.56
CA GLU A 202 -13.39 7.64 -8.34
C GLU A 202 -12.01 7.75 -7.67
N LEU A 203 -11.60 6.73 -6.92
CA LEU A 203 -10.28 6.66 -6.31
C LEU A 203 -9.30 5.96 -7.26
N GLY A 204 -8.05 6.41 -7.24
CA GLY A 204 -6.96 5.64 -7.85
C GLY A 204 -6.75 4.33 -7.07
N VAL A 205 -6.40 3.25 -7.74
CA VAL A 205 -6.11 1.96 -7.10
C VAL A 205 -4.66 1.57 -7.38
N ILE A 206 -3.95 1.20 -6.33
CA ILE A 206 -2.57 0.70 -6.38
C ILE A 206 -2.53 -0.66 -5.69
N ILE A 207 -2.21 -1.70 -6.46
CA ILE A 207 -1.99 -3.06 -5.94
C ILE A 207 -0.50 -3.34 -5.97
N ILE A 208 0.06 -3.69 -4.81
CA ILE A 208 1.48 -3.97 -4.67
C ILE A 208 1.66 -5.46 -4.52
N ARG A 209 2.54 -6.09 -5.30
CA ARG A 209 2.93 -7.49 -5.17
C ARG A 209 4.43 -7.60 -4.89
N ILE A 210 4.78 -8.44 -3.93
CA ILE A 210 6.16 -8.85 -3.62
C ILE A 210 6.24 -10.38 -3.63
N SER A 211 7.42 -10.92 -3.92
CA SER A 211 7.63 -12.36 -4.17
C SER A 211 7.15 -13.25 -3.01
N GLN A 212 7.44 -12.87 -1.76
CA GLN A 212 7.12 -13.68 -0.59
C GLN A 212 5.75 -13.37 0.04
N GLY A 213 5.11 -12.25 -0.29
CA GLY A 213 3.92 -11.74 0.39
C GLY A 213 4.25 -10.73 1.50
N PHE A 214 3.22 -10.08 2.05
CA PHE A 214 3.40 -8.95 2.99
C PHE A 214 3.24 -9.30 4.47
N ASP A 215 2.59 -10.42 4.78
CA ASP A 215 2.16 -10.75 6.14
C ASP A 215 3.28 -11.39 6.95
N ILE A 216 3.73 -10.72 8.01
CA ILE A 216 4.73 -11.23 8.96
C ILE A 216 4.15 -11.57 10.33
N SER A 217 2.83 -11.75 10.44
CA SER A 217 2.14 -12.08 11.71
C SER A 217 2.75 -13.29 12.42
N GLN A 218 3.00 -14.39 11.71
CA GLN A 218 3.60 -15.60 12.26
C GLN A 218 4.99 -15.34 12.85
N VAL A 219 5.81 -14.53 12.17
CA VAL A 219 7.16 -14.19 12.64
C VAL A 219 7.10 -13.30 13.88
N LEU A 220 6.17 -12.35 13.92
CA LEU A 220 5.98 -11.45 15.07
C LEU A 220 5.47 -12.17 16.32
N GLN A 221 4.66 -13.21 16.13
CA GLN A 221 4.20 -14.08 17.22
C GLN A 221 5.36 -14.87 17.84
N VAL A 222 6.22 -15.46 17.00
CA VAL A 222 7.41 -16.21 17.44
C VAL A 222 8.41 -15.31 18.18
N GLN A 223 8.55 -14.04 17.77
CA GLN A 223 9.44 -13.06 18.42
C GLN A 223 8.83 -12.40 19.69
N GLY A 224 7.62 -12.76 20.09
CA GLY A 224 6.95 -12.16 21.25
C GLY A 224 6.60 -10.67 21.08
N MET A 225 6.67 -10.14 19.86
CA MET A 225 6.37 -8.73 19.55
C MET A 225 4.89 -8.50 19.23
N CYS A 226 4.09 -9.57 19.14
CA CYS A 226 2.65 -9.50 18.97
C CYS A 226 1.97 -9.29 20.33
N PHE A 227 1.24 -8.20 20.49
CA PHE A 227 0.20 -8.12 21.53
C PHE A 227 -0.81 -9.26 21.27
N PRO A 228 -1.31 -9.96 22.30
CA PRO A 228 -2.08 -11.18 22.09
C PRO A 228 -3.45 -10.84 21.48
N SER A 229 -3.55 -10.91 20.16
CA SER A 229 -4.81 -11.14 19.45
C SER A 229 -4.94 -12.65 19.28
N ILE A 230 -5.51 -13.31 20.29
CA ILE A 230 -5.70 -14.76 20.33
C ILE A 230 -6.73 -15.14 19.27
N TRP A 231 -6.25 -15.78 18.20
CA TRP A 231 -7.05 -16.66 17.36
C TRP A 231 -6.50 -18.08 17.51
N LEU A 232 -7.03 -18.84 18.46
CA LEU A 232 -7.09 -20.30 18.39
C LEU A 232 -8.21 -20.81 19.32
N PRO A 233 -9.00 -21.80 18.89
CA PRO A 233 -10.07 -22.37 19.72
C PRO A 233 -9.46 -23.11 20.91
N ARG A 234 -10.04 -22.86 22.10
CA ARG A 234 -9.77 -23.62 23.33
C ARG A 234 -9.97 -25.11 23.07
N ALA A 235 -8.90 -25.88 23.18
CA ALA A 235 -8.96 -27.27 23.60
C ALA A 235 -8.37 -27.38 25.02
N THR A 236 -8.99 -28.25 25.79
CA THR A 236 -9.11 -28.20 27.25
C THR A 236 -8.15 -29.19 27.92
N TYR A 237 -7.65 -28.83 29.11
CA TYR A 237 -7.05 -29.67 30.18
C TYR A 237 -5.82 -30.55 29.88
N CYS A 238 -4.70 -30.30 30.58
CA CYS A 238 -4.20 -31.21 31.63
C CYS A 238 -3.09 -30.56 32.47
N LEU A 239 -3.20 -30.70 33.81
CA LEU A 239 -2.14 -30.44 34.80
C LEU A 239 -1.04 -31.52 34.61
N THR A 240 0.23 -31.44 35.03
CA THR A 240 0.84 -31.15 36.33
C THR A 240 2.37 -31.42 36.21
N TYR A 241 3.17 -30.71 37.00
CA TYR A 241 4.45 -31.12 37.64
C TYR A 241 5.77 -31.27 36.87
N GLN A 242 6.81 -31.18 37.70
CA GLN A 242 8.17 -30.66 37.50
C GLN A 242 9.21 -31.78 37.66
N THR A 243 10.44 -31.50 37.19
CA THR A 243 11.76 -32.10 37.51
C THR A 243 12.43 -33.07 36.52
N SER A 244 13.54 -32.57 35.96
CA SER A 244 14.92 -33.13 35.85
C SER A 244 15.26 -34.46 35.16
N PHE A 245 15.93 -34.33 34.00
CA PHE A 245 17.23 -34.90 33.60
C PHE A 245 17.65 -36.32 34.09
N HIS A 246 17.70 -37.33 33.19
CA HIS A 246 18.91 -37.83 32.48
C HIS A 246 18.66 -39.16 31.69
N ILE A 247 18.74 -39.08 30.34
CA ILE A 247 19.52 -39.91 29.38
C ILE A 247 19.52 -41.47 29.50
N PHE A 248 18.93 -42.21 28.53
CA PHE A 248 19.58 -42.84 27.34
C PHE A 248 18.64 -43.82 26.58
N PHE A 249 18.58 -43.65 25.25
CA PHE A 249 18.46 -44.68 24.19
C PHE A 249 17.22 -45.61 24.10
N PHE A 250 16.27 -45.24 23.24
CA PHE A 250 15.66 -46.18 22.29
C PHE A 250 15.60 -45.54 20.90
N LEU A 251 15.99 -46.30 19.88
CA LEU A 251 16.34 -45.85 18.53
C LEU A 251 15.16 -45.32 17.70
N ILE A 252 15.42 -44.17 17.07
CA ILE A 252 15.30 -43.86 15.63
C ILE A 252 14.23 -44.62 14.83
N THR A 253 13.15 -43.91 14.46
CA THR A 253 12.68 -43.74 13.06
C THR A 253 11.60 -42.64 12.97
N GLU A 254 11.94 -41.35 13.16
CA GLU A 254 11.05 -40.23 12.75
C GLU A 254 11.70 -38.81 12.81
N SER A 255 13.03 -38.69 12.72
CA SER A 255 13.73 -37.42 12.94
C SER A 255 14.25 -36.71 11.67
N THR A 256 14.10 -37.30 10.48
CA THR A 256 14.58 -36.66 9.24
C THR A 256 13.53 -35.74 8.60
N ILE A 257 12.24 -36.03 8.70
CA ILE A 257 11.18 -35.23 8.06
C ILE A 257 10.93 -33.91 8.84
N ASN A 258 10.85 -33.97 10.17
CA ASN A 258 10.58 -32.79 11.01
C ASN A 258 11.75 -31.77 11.03
N THR A 259 12.99 -32.24 10.86
CA THR A 259 14.17 -31.36 10.84
C THR A 259 14.30 -30.63 9.49
N ILE A 260 13.98 -31.30 8.37
CA ILE A 260 13.95 -30.67 7.04
C ILE A 260 12.81 -29.65 6.95
N GLN A 261 11.64 -29.98 7.51
CA GLN A 261 10.49 -29.09 7.51
C GLN A 261 10.72 -27.86 8.41
N SER A 262 11.41 -27.99 9.56
CA SER A 262 11.77 -26.84 10.41
C SER A 262 12.87 -25.96 9.79
N MET A 263 13.85 -26.55 9.10
CA MET A 263 14.87 -25.80 8.34
C MET A 263 14.26 -24.99 7.18
N HIS A 264 13.33 -25.59 6.43
CA HIS A 264 12.66 -24.90 5.32
C HIS A 264 11.77 -23.75 5.80
N VAL A 265 11.10 -23.92 6.94
CA VAL A 265 10.30 -22.86 7.58
C VAL A 265 11.19 -21.72 8.10
N GLY A 266 12.36 -22.02 8.65
CA GLY A 266 13.34 -21.02 9.08
C GLY A 266 13.85 -20.16 7.93
N GLU A 267 14.27 -20.80 6.82
CA GLU A 267 14.75 -20.09 5.63
C GLU A 267 13.64 -19.25 4.96
N PHE A 268 12.43 -19.80 4.89
CA PHE A 268 11.26 -19.07 4.38
C PHE A 268 10.96 -17.81 5.22
N ASN A 269 10.96 -17.94 6.55
CA ASN A 269 10.73 -16.83 7.47
C ASN A 269 11.81 -15.74 7.35
N GLN A 270 13.06 -16.14 7.13
CA GLN A 270 14.15 -15.20 6.89
C GLN A 270 13.95 -14.42 5.58
N ARG A 271 13.66 -15.13 4.47
CA ARG A 271 13.39 -14.51 3.17
C ARG A 271 12.18 -13.56 3.23
N LEU A 272 11.15 -13.92 4.00
CA LEU A 272 9.98 -13.09 4.23
C LEU A 272 10.34 -11.80 5.01
N LEU A 273 11.16 -11.91 6.05
CA LEU A 273 11.63 -10.75 6.83
C LEU A 273 12.50 -9.81 5.97
N GLU A 274 13.38 -10.37 5.14
CA GLU A 274 14.19 -9.61 4.18
C GLU A 274 13.30 -8.89 3.16
N ALA A 275 12.31 -9.58 2.58
CA ALA A 275 11.33 -9.00 1.67
C ALA A 275 10.49 -7.90 2.34
N SER A 276 10.16 -8.07 3.62
CA SER A 276 9.39 -7.07 4.40
C SER A 276 10.19 -5.77 4.63
N THR A 277 11.52 -5.86 4.69
CA THR A 277 12.42 -4.73 4.98
C THR A 277 13.09 -4.16 3.73
N GLN A 278 12.83 -4.71 2.54
CA GLN A 278 13.48 -4.33 1.28
C GLN A 278 13.38 -2.83 0.98
N PHE A 279 12.20 -2.22 1.21
CA PHE A 279 11.95 -0.80 0.93
C PHE A 279 12.45 0.13 2.05
N LYS A 280 12.88 -0.43 3.19
CA LYS A 280 13.53 0.33 4.26
C LYS A 280 14.96 0.70 3.84
N LYS A 281 15.66 -0.25 3.20
CA LYS A 281 17.05 -0.10 2.73
C LYS A 281 17.13 0.86 1.54
N LYS A 282 18.30 1.48 1.36
CA LYS A 282 18.58 2.31 0.18
C LYS A 282 18.69 1.40 -1.03
N GLN A 283 17.97 1.70 -2.09
CA GLN A 283 18.07 0.95 -3.33
C GLN A 283 19.41 1.30 -4.01
N GLY A 284 20.07 0.30 -4.57
CA GLY A 284 21.35 0.44 -5.25
C GLY A 284 21.25 1.22 -6.57
N LYS A 285 22.28 1.10 -7.42
CA LYS A 285 22.14 1.47 -8.84
C LYS A 285 21.18 0.46 -9.47
N GLY A 286 20.16 0.95 -10.16
CA GLY A 286 19.05 0.12 -10.61
C GLY A 286 18.11 0.82 -11.57
N THR A 287 17.08 0.11 -12.02
CA THR A 287 16.04 0.67 -12.89
C THR A 287 14.66 0.55 -12.26
N ILE A 288 13.83 1.55 -12.52
CA ILE A 288 12.38 1.49 -12.30
C ILE A 288 11.76 1.48 -13.69
N ASP A 289 11.08 0.40 -14.01
CA ASP A 289 10.51 0.17 -15.33
C ASP A 289 9.02 0.48 -15.28
N ILE A 290 8.57 1.40 -16.14
CA ILE A 290 7.21 1.90 -16.19
C ILE A 290 6.55 1.37 -17.46
N TRP A 291 5.54 0.53 -17.32
CA TRP A 291 4.74 -0.02 -18.41
C TRP A 291 3.46 0.80 -18.57
N TRP A 292 3.55 1.84 -19.40
CA TRP A 292 2.44 2.74 -19.69
C TRP A 292 1.61 2.20 -20.86
N LEU A 293 0.60 1.40 -20.53
CA LEU A 293 -0.25 0.71 -21.51
C LEU A 293 -1.61 1.38 -21.73
N PHE A 294 -2.04 2.21 -20.79
CA PHE A 294 -3.32 2.92 -20.80
C PHE A 294 -3.14 4.34 -20.27
N ASP A 295 -3.80 5.31 -20.89
CA ASP A 295 -3.81 6.69 -20.42
C ASP A 295 -4.83 6.89 -19.29
N ASP A 296 -4.35 6.77 -18.04
CA ASP A 296 -5.17 6.79 -16.82
C ASP A 296 -4.89 8.04 -15.98
N GLY A 297 -4.84 9.20 -16.63
CA GLY A 297 -4.64 10.49 -15.98
C GLY A 297 -3.21 10.76 -15.51
N GLY A 298 -2.25 9.87 -15.79
CA GLY A 298 -0.82 10.06 -15.52
C GLY A 298 -0.33 9.58 -14.16
N LEU A 299 -1.18 8.98 -13.32
CA LEU A 299 -0.78 8.50 -11.97
C LEU A 299 0.32 7.43 -12.05
N THR A 300 0.25 6.56 -13.06
CA THR A 300 1.23 5.51 -13.40
C THR A 300 2.63 6.06 -13.62
N ILE A 301 2.76 7.29 -14.14
CA ILE A 301 4.05 7.97 -14.39
C ILE A 301 4.46 8.81 -13.17
N LEU A 302 3.50 9.48 -12.53
CA LEU A 302 3.74 10.35 -11.39
C LEU A 302 4.35 9.59 -10.20
N ILE A 303 3.87 8.39 -9.89
CA ILE A 303 4.36 7.61 -8.74
C ILE A 303 5.85 7.26 -8.86
N PRO A 304 6.32 6.62 -9.95
CA PRO A 304 7.76 6.42 -10.21
C PRO A 304 8.58 7.69 -10.13
N TYR A 305 8.08 8.79 -10.71
CA TYR A 305 8.79 10.07 -10.67
C TYR A 305 8.99 10.55 -9.23
N ILE A 306 7.94 10.55 -8.40
CA ILE A 306 8.07 10.93 -6.99
C ILE A 306 9.06 10.03 -6.25
N LEU A 307 9.09 8.73 -6.57
CA LEU A 307 10.06 7.79 -5.98
C LEU A 307 11.49 8.24 -6.28
N THR A 308 11.83 8.58 -7.53
CA THR A 308 13.20 8.98 -7.91
C THR A 308 13.71 10.24 -7.19
N ILE A 309 12.82 11.15 -6.78
CA ILE A 309 13.18 12.34 -6.00
C ILE A 309 13.66 11.95 -4.59
N ARG A 310 13.30 10.76 -4.09
CA ARG A 310 13.65 10.33 -2.74
C ARG A 310 15.08 9.80 -2.65
N LYS A 311 15.75 10.11 -1.54
CA LYS A 311 17.11 9.64 -1.21
C LYS A 311 17.33 8.13 -1.39
N LYS A 312 16.29 7.31 -1.18
CA LYS A 312 16.34 5.84 -1.29
C LYS A 312 16.39 5.34 -2.74
N TRP A 313 15.82 6.09 -3.69
CA TRP A 313 15.67 5.71 -5.10
C TRP A 313 16.37 6.69 -6.06
N LYS A 314 17.11 7.67 -5.54
CA LYS A 314 17.80 8.72 -6.32
C LYS A 314 18.74 8.16 -7.39
N ASN A 315 19.31 6.97 -7.15
CA ASN A 315 20.25 6.33 -8.06
C ASN A 315 19.56 5.41 -9.09
N CYS A 316 18.23 5.30 -9.03
CA CYS A 316 17.46 4.47 -9.97
C CYS A 316 17.13 5.28 -11.23
N LYS A 317 17.31 4.66 -12.39
CA LYS A 317 16.96 5.24 -13.70
C LYS A 317 15.54 4.83 -14.09
N LEU A 318 14.77 5.75 -14.66
CA LEU A 318 13.44 5.44 -15.20
C LEU A 318 13.56 4.92 -16.64
N ARG A 319 13.01 3.74 -16.92
CA ARG A 319 12.80 3.23 -18.29
C ARG A 319 11.30 3.17 -18.56
N ILE A 320 10.86 3.66 -19.70
CA ILE A 320 9.44 3.73 -20.03
C ILE A 320 9.17 2.79 -21.19
N PHE A 321 8.21 1.89 -20.99
CA PHE A 321 7.73 0.93 -21.96
C PHE A 321 6.30 1.34 -22.33
N THR A 322 6.04 1.52 -23.62
CA THR A 322 4.72 1.85 -24.14
C THR A 322 4.31 0.90 -25.25
N GLY A 323 3.01 0.68 -25.41
CA GLY A 323 2.49 -0.12 -26.49
C GLY A 323 2.36 0.71 -27.76
N GLY A 324 2.80 0.16 -28.89
CA GLY A 324 2.85 0.90 -30.14
C GLY A 324 2.59 0.05 -31.37
N LYS A 325 2.53 0.71 -32.53
CA LYS A 325 2.40 0.04 -33.83
C LYS A 325 3.77 -0.12 -34.48
N VAL A 326 4.02 -1.29 -35.10
CA VAL A 326 5.29 -1.62 -35.77
C VAL A 326 5.71 -0.55 -36.79
N ASN A 327 4.75 0.01 -37.52
CA ASN A 327 5.03 0.94 -38.61
C ASN A 327 5.43 2.35 -38.17
N ARG A 328 5.26 2.72 -36.89
CA ARG A 328 5.43 4.10 -36.38
C ARG A 328 6.21 4.19 -35.07
N ILE A 329 7.13 3.26 -34.85
CA ILE A 329 7.91 3.18 -33.61
C ILE A 329 8.65 4.49 -33.34
N GLU A 330 9.35 5.06 -34.33
CA GLU A 330 10.14 6.28 -34.12
C GLU A 330 9.26 7.50 -33.81
N GLU A 331 8.15 7.66 -34.52
CA GLU A 331 7.18 8.74 -34.30
C GLU A 331 6.58 8.68 -32.89
N GLU A 332 6.11 7.50 -32.48
CA GLU A 332 5.56 7.29 -31.13
C GLU A 332 6.61 7.54 -30.05
N LYS A 333 7.88 7.20 -30.31
CA LYS A 333 8.99 7.44 -29.37
C LYS A 333 9.24 8.93 -29.18
N LEU A 334 9.20 9.70 -30.28
CA LEU A 334 9.36 11.15 -30.25
C LEU A 334 8.18 11.85 -29.56
N VAL A 335 6.94 11.42 -29.84
CA VAL A 335 5.73 11.94 -29.17
C VAL A 335 5.82 11.70 -27.65
N MET A 336 6.21 10.48 -27.26
CA MET A 336 6.41 10.11 -25.86
C MET A 336 7.51 10.94 -25.20
N ALA A 337 8.66 11.08 -25.85
CA ALA A 337 9.77 11.89 -25.36
C ALA A 337 9.39 13.36 -25.18
N SER A 338 8.65 13.92 -26.14
CA SER A 338 8.13 15.29 -26.08
C SER A 338 7.19 15.48 -24.89
N LEU A 339 6.26 14.55 -24.68
CA LEU A 339 5.33 14.58 -23.55
C LEU A 339 6.05 14.52 -22.20
N LEU A 340 7.03 13.63 -22.05
CA LEU A 340 7.81 13.50 -20.81
C LEU A 340 8.70 14.71 -20.54
N SER A 341 9.26 15.30 -21.61
CA SER A 341 10.02 16.55 -21.53
C SER A 341 9.14 17.70 -21.03
N LYS A 342 7.90 17.81 -21.53
CA LYS A 342 6.94 18.81 -21.02
C LYS A 342 6.60 18.60 -19.55
N PHE A 343 6.54 17.35 -19.08
CA PHE A 343 6.38 17.03 -17.65
C PHE A 343 7.67 17.17 -16.83
N ARG A 344 8.80 17.53 -17.45
CA ARG A 344 10.13 17.65 -16.84
C ARG A 344 10.60 16.36 -16.16
N ILE A 345 10.15 15.21 -16.65
CA ILE A 345 10.50 13.90 -16.11
C ILE A 345 11.75 13.41 -16.83
N LYS A 346 12.83 13.21 -16.06
CA LYS A 346 14.06 12.63 -16.59
C LYS A 346 13.90 11.11 -16.72
N PHE A 347 14.07 10.60 -17.93
CA PHE A 347 14.08 9.18 -18.24
C PHE A 347 15.43 8.78 -18.84
N ALA A 348 15.75 7.48 -18.77
CA ALA A 348 16.96 6.92 -19.35
C ALA A 348 16.73 6.36 -20.75
N ASP A 349 15.60 5.69 -20.96
CA ASP A 349 15.23 5.12 -22.26
C ASP A 349 13.71 4.98 -22.39
N ILE A 350 13.25 5.00 -23.65
CA ILE A 350 11.85 4.76 -24.06
C ILE A 350 11.85 3.60 -25.05
N ASN A 351 11.16 2.53 -24.68
CA ASN A 351 10.99 1.32 -25.46
C ASN A 351 9.54 1.18 -25.91
N ILE A 352 9.33 0.92 -27.19
CA ILE A 352 8.00 0.71 -27.75
C ILE A 352 7.86 -0.76 -28.07
N ILE A 353 6.83 -1.37 -27.50
CA ILE A 353 6.56 -2.79 -27.64
C ILE A 353 5.38 -2.95 -28.58
N CYS A 354 5.62 -3.64 -29.70
CA CYS A 354 4.62 -3.87 -30.73
C CYS A 354 3.86 -5.20 -30.53
N ASP A 355 4.46 -6.15 -29.82
CA ASP A 355 4.02 -7.55 -29.77
C ASP A 355 2.99 -7.85 -28.67
N ILE A 356 2.32 -6.82 -28.14
CA ILE A 356 1.43 -6.93 -26.97
C ILE A 356 0.14 -7.69 -27.32
N ASN A 357 -0.33 -7.57 -28.56
CA ASN A 357 -1.58 -8.20 -29.03
C ASN A 357 -1.34 -9.51 -29.78
N ILE A 358 -0.10 -10.00 -29.84
CA ILE A 358 0.23 -11.28 -30.45
C ILE A 358 -0.20 -12.41 -29.50
N LYS A 359 -0.59 -13.56 -30.06
CA LYS A 359 -0.95 -14.73 -29.25
C LYS A 359 0.24 -15.16 -28.37
N PRO A 360 0.01 -15.49 -27.10
CA PRO A 360 1.07 -15.91 -26.18
C PRO A 360 1.63 -17.28 -26.57
N ASN A 361 2.77 -17.63 -25.96
CA ASN A 361 3.37 -18.94 -26.16
C ASN A 361 2.44 -20.05 -25.65
N LYS A 362 2.45 -21.20 -26.35
CA LYS A 362 1.57 -22.34 -26.03
C LYS A 362 1.79 -22.85 -24.59
N GLU A 363 3.03 -22.84 -24.11
CA GLU A 363 3.39 -23.27 -22.75
C GLU A 363 2.82 -22.32 -21.68
N SER A 364 3.01 -21.00 -21.86
CA SER A 364 2.47 -19.98 -20.97
C SER A 364 0.94 -20.00 -20.94
N TRP A 365 0.32 -20.24 -22.10
CA TRP A 365 -1.13 -20.38 -22.21
C TRP A 365 -1.65 -21.64 -21.51
N LYS A 366 -1.00 -22.79 -21.71
CA LYS A 366 -1.34 -24.03 -21.03
C LYS A 366 -1.27 -23.88 -19.50
N PHE A 367 -0.24 -23.20 -18.99
CA PHE A 367 -0.14 -22.87 -17.57
C PHE A 367 -1.31 -22.01 -17.07
N PHE A 368 -1.78 -21.05 -17.89
CA PHE A 368 -2.94 -20.23 -17.54
C PHE A 368 -4.22 -21.08 -17.49
N GLU A 369 -4.43 -21.98 -18.45
CA GLU A 369 -5.56 -22.92 -18.46
C GLU A 369 -5.55 -23.83 -17.23
N GLU A 370 -4.40 -24.44 -16.90
CA GLU A 370 -4.22 -25.27 -15.71
C GLU A 370 -4.50 -24.50 -14.40
N MET A 371 -4.20 -23.20 -14.37
CA MET A 371 -4.46 -22.35 -13.21
C MET A 371 -5.95 -22.08 -12.99
N ILE A 372 -6.72 -21.87 -14.06
CA ILE A 372 -8.14 -21.52 -13.96
C ILE A 372 -9.05 -22.74 -13.85
N GLU A 373 -8.56 -23.93 -14.24
CA GLU A 373 -9.34 -25.17 -14.33
C GLU A 373 -10.17 -25.50 -13.08
N PRO A 374 -9.67 -25.37 -11.83
CA PRO A 374 -10.46 -25.66 -10.63
C PRO A 374 -11.67 -24.73 -10.43
N TYR A 375 -11.67 -23.57 -11.08
CA TYR A 375 -12.67 -22.51 -10.91
C TYR A 375 -13.67 -22.44 -12.07
N ARG A 376 -13.57 -23.33 -13.06
CA ARG A 376 -14.49 -23.39 -14.21
C ARG A 376 -15.76 -24.15 -13.90
N LEU A 377 -16.87 -23.72 -14.51
CA LEU A 377 -18.19 -24.35 -14.36
C LEU A 377 -18.46 -25.50 -15.35
N HIS A 378 -17.79 -25.49 -16.51
CA HIS A 378 -18.01 -26.42 -17.63
C HIS A 378 -19.50 -26.52 -18.00
N GLU A 379 -20.06 -25.38 -18.43
CA GLU A 379 -21.49 -25.22 -18.67
C GLU A 379 -21.95 -25.95 -19.93
N SER A 380 -21.14 -25.91 -20.98
CA SER A 380 -21.44 -26.53 -22.28
C SER A 380 -21.56 -28.05 -22.22
N CYS A 381 -21.08 -28.67 -21.14
CA CYS A 381 -21.12 -30.12 -20.94
C CYS A 381 -22.29 -30.57 -20.05
N LYS A 382 -23.13 -29.65 -19.56
CA LYS A 382 -24.24 -29.93 -18.63
C LYS A 382 -25.58 -29.50 -19.21
N ASP A 383 -26.65 -30.14 -18.75
CA ASP A 383 -28.02 -29.74 -19.11
C ASP A 383 -28.31 -28.30 -18.69
N MET A 384 -29.05 -27.55 -19.53
CA MET A 384 -29.43 -26.15 -19.30
C MET A 384 -29.99 -25.85 -17.88
N PRO A 385 -30.96 -26.63 -17.32
CA PRO A 385 -31.48 -26.35 -15.98
C PRO A 385 -30.43 -26.56 -14.88
N THR A 386 -29.53 -27.53 -15.06
CA THR A 386 -28.46 -27.83 -14.11
C THR A 386 -27.38 -26.75 -14.14
N ALA A 387 -27.05 -26.25 -15.34
CA ALA A 387 -26.11 -25.13 -15.52
C ALA A 387 -26.64 -23.85 -14.87
N GLU A 388 -27.93 -23.52 -15.04
CA GLU A 388 -28.54 -22.35 -14.40
C GLU A 388 -28.59 -22.46 -12.87
N LYS A 389 -28.82 -23.67 -12.33
CA LYS A 389 -28.77 -23.90 -10.89
C LYS A 389 -27.36 -23.66 -10.33
N LEU A 390 -26.34 -24.20 -11.00
CA LEU A 390 -24.93 -24.01 -10.60
C LEU A 390 -24.47 -22.54 -10.69
N LYS A 391 -24.96 -21.79 -11.70
CA LYS A 391 -24.74 -20.33 -11.81
C LYS A 391 -25.28 -19.58 -10.61
N ARG A 392 -26.48 -19.94 -10.14
CA ARG A 392 -27.10 -19.30 -8.97
C ARG A 392 -26.40 -19.66 -7.68
N GLU A 393 -25.94 -20.90 -7.53
CA GLU A 393 -25.25 -21.36 -6.33
C GLU A 393 -23.80 -20.84 -6.24
N THR A 394 -23.11 -20.68 -7.37
CA THR A 394 -21.69 -20.30 -7.42
C THR A 394 -21.42 -19.21 -8.48
N PRO A 395 -21.92 -17.98 -8.30
CA PRO A 395 -21.74 -16.88 -9.27
C PRO A 395 -20.29 -16.45 -9.43
N TRP A 396 -19.42 -16.73 -8.46
CA TRP A 396 -18.00 -16.41 -8.47
C TRP A 396 -17.14 -17.34 -9.33
N LYS A 397 -17.70 -18.43 -9.87
CA LYS A 397 -16.95 -19.31 -10.77
C LYS A 397 -16.91 -18.75 -12.20
N ILE A 398 -15.99 -19.27 -13.00
CA ILE A 398 -15.75 -18.81 -14.38
C ILE A 398 -16.68 -19.59 -15.32
N THR A 399 -17.43 -18.85 -16.13
CA THR A 399 -18.31 -19.42 -17.16
C THR A 399 -17.57 -19.58 -18.49
N ASP A 400 -17.90 -20.59 -19.29
CA ASP A 400 -17.21 -20.80 -20.57
C ASP A 400 -17.53 -19.71 -21.60
N ALA A 401 -18.76 -19.17 -21.55
CA ALA A 401 -19.17 -18.03 -22.37
C ALA A 401 -18.35 -16.77 -22.04
N GLU A 402 -18.10 -16.51 -20.75
CA GLU A 402 -17.25 -15.40 -20.31
C GLU A 402 -15.80 -15.60 -20.77
N LEU A 403 -15.26 -16.82 -20.64
CA LEU A 403 -13.89 -17.12 -21.04
C LEU A 403 -13.67 -16.90 -22.54
N GLU A 404 -14.63 -17.30 -23.38
CA GLU A 404 -14.55 -17.05 -24.83
C GLU A 404 -14.72 -15.56 -25.15
N ALA A 405 -15.63 -14.86 -24.47
CA ALA A 405 -15.85 -13.41 -24.66
C ALA A 405 -14.62 -12.57 -24.28
N PHE A 406 -13.87 -12.96 -23.24
CA PHE A 406 -12.67 -12.25 -22.77
C PHE A 406 -11.36 -12.96 -23.12
N LYS A 407 -11.37 -13.83 -24.12
CA LYS A 407 -10.20 -14.59 -24.57
C LYS A 407 -9.04 -13.71 -25.02
N GLU A 408 -9.33 -12.68 -25.81
CA GLU A 408 -8.31 -11.72 -26.28
C GLU A 408 -7.67 -10.94 -25.12
N LYS A 409 -8.46 -10.55 -24.12
CA LYS A 409 -7.94 -9.91 -22.91
C LYS A 409 -7.05 -10.85 -22.12
N SER A 410 -7.45 -12.12 -21.99
CA SER A 410 -6.67 -13.15 -21.32
C SER A 410 -5.34 -13.40 -22.05
N TYR A 411 -5.36 -13.53 -23.38
CA TYR A 411 -4.16 -13.63 -24.21
C TYR A 411 -3.22 -12.45 -23.98
N ARG A 412 -3.76 -11.22 -23.95
CA ARG A 412 -2.97 -10.01 -23.69
C ARG A 412 -2.29 -10.05 -22.31
N GLN A 413 -2.95 -10.51 -21.26
CA GLN A 413 -2.32 -10.57 -19.92
C GLN A 413 -1.20 -11.62 -19.86
N VAL A 414 -1.40 -12.78 -20.49
CA VAL A 414 -0.36 -13.81 -20.58
C VAL A 414 0.83 -13.32 -21.39
N ARG A 415 0.58 -12.71 -22.55
CA ARG A 415 1.62 -12.15 -23.42
C ARG A 415 2.40 -11.02 -22.74
N LEU A 416 1.72 -10.15 -22.00
CA LEU A 416 2.36 -9.09 -21.22
C LEU A 416 3.33 -9.65 -20.18
N ASN A 417 2.98 -10.75 -19.51
CA ASN A 417 3.89 -11.38 -18.55
C ASN A 417 5.18 -11.90 -19.22
N GLU A 418 5.10 -12.48 -20.41
CA GLU A 418 6.28 -12.91 -21.18
C GLU A 418 7.20 -11.73 -21.46
N LEU A 419 6.63 -10.64 -21.99
CA LEU A 419 7.36 -9.42 -22.32
C LEU A 419 7.97 -8.75 -21.07
N LEU A 420 7.26 -8.79 -19.94
CA LEU A 420 7.73 -8.30 -18.64
C LEU A 420 8.95 -9.11 -18.15
N GLN A 421 8.92 -10.43 -18.31
CA GLN A 421 10.03 -11.30 -17.94
C GLN A 421 11.25 -11.10 -18.85
N GLU A 422 11.05 -10.85 -20.14
CA GLU A 422 12.13 -10.58 -21.09
C GLU A 422 12.84 -9.25 -20.78
N HIS A 423 12.09 -8.18 -20.52
CA HIS A 423 12.66 -6.82 -20.46
C HIS A 423 12.94 -6.31 -19.04
N SER A 424 12.17 -6.76 -18.05
CA SER A 424 12.09 -6.15 -16.71
C SER A 424 12.48 -7.08 -15.56
N ARG A 425 13.02 -8.28 -15.81
CA ARG A 425 13.43 -9.24 -14.75
C ARG A 425 14.49 -8.71 -13.79
N ALA A 426 15.39 -7.85 -14.27
CA ALA A 426 16.47 -7.26 -13.47
C ALA A 426 16.09 -5.92 -12.81
N ALA A 427 14.85 -5.45 -12.97
CA ALA A 427 14.40 -4.17 -12.42
C ALA A 427 14.24 -4.21 -10.89
N ASN A 428 14.42 -3.07 -10.23
CA ASN A 428 14.17 -2.95 -8.78
C ASN A 428 12.68 -2.80 -8.46
N LEU A 429 11.93 -2.19 -9.38
CA LEU A 429 10.50 -1.97 -9.26
C LEU A 429 9.90 -1.89 -10.66
N ILE A 430 8.81 -2.62 -10.87
CA ILE A 430 8.01 -2.53 -12.10
C ILE A 430 6.72 -1.80 -11.75
N VAL A 431 6.39 -0.76 -12.49
CA VAL A 431 5.10 -0.06 -12.39
C VAL A 431 4.30 -0.34 -13.65
N LEU A 432 3.15 -0.96 -13.52
CA LEU A 432 2.31 -1.37 -14.65
C LEU A 432 0.90 -0.80 -14.52
N SER A 433 0.26 -0.50 -15.66
CA SER A 433 -1.16 -0.15 -15.69
C SER A 433 -2.01 -1.35 -15.26
N LEU A 434 -2.79 -1.21 -14.20
CA LEU A 434 -3.68 -2.25 -13.69
C LEU A 434 -4.82 -2.50 -14.71
N PRO A 435 -5.03 -3.75 -15.19
CA PRO A 435 -6.16 -4.06 -16.06
C PRO A 435 -7.46 -3.86 -15.30
N VAL A 436 -8.47 -3.26 -15.94
CA VAL A 436 -9.79 -3.04 -15.32
C VAL A 436 -10.81 -4.00 -15.92
N ALA A 437 -11.47 -4.76 -15.03
CA ALA A 437 -12.66 -5.52 -15.35
C ALA A 437 -13.92 -4.72 -14.98
N ARG A 438 -14.98 -4.81 -15.80
CA ARG A 438 -16.28 -4.24 -15.44
C ARG A 438 -16.99 -5.19 -14.47
N LYS A 439 -17.47 -4.65 -13.35
CA LYS A 439 -18.22 -5.40 -12.33
C LYS A 439 -19.42 -6.10 -12.97
N GLY A 440 -19.61 -7.38 -12.66
CA GLY A 440 -20.71 -8.20 -13.19
C GLY A 440 -20.53 -8.71 -14.62
N ALA A 441 -19.63 -8.13 -15.41
CA ALA A 441 -19.28 -8.67 -16.73
C ALA A 441 -18.19 -9.75 -16.64
N VAL A 442 -17.30 -9.62 -15.66
CA VAL A 442 -16.19 -10.55 -15.41
C VAL A 442 -16.36 -11.09 -13.99
N SER A 443 -16.16 -12.40 -13.84
CA SER A 443 -16.11 -13.15 -12.61
C SER A 443 -14.88 -12.79 -11.78
N ASP A 444 -15.03 -12.74 -10.47
CA ASP A 444 -13.98 -12.32 -9.54
C ASP A 444 -12.73 -13.21 -9.65
N TYR A 445 -12.92 -14.51 -9.88
CA TYR A 445 -11.81 -15.46 -10.05
C TYR A 445 -11.07 -15.28 -11.37
N LEU A 446 -11.76 -14.95 -12.47
CA LEU A 446 -11.10 -14.66 -13.75
C LEU A 446 -10.25 -13.38 -13.65
N TYR A 447 -10.78 -12.35 -12.99
CA TYR A 447 -10.05 -11.12 -12.74
C TYR A 447 -8.80 -11.36 -11.85
N MET A 448 -8.94 -12.14 -10.78
CA MET A 448 -7.77 -12.52 -9.95
C MET A 448 -6.76 -13.37 -10.72
N ALA A 449 -7.20 -14.27 -11.60
CA ALA A 449 -6.32 -15.05 -12.46
C ALA A 449 -5.51 -14.15 -13.41
N TRP A 450 -6.11 -13.09 -13.96
CA TRP A 450 -5.40 -12.08 -14.76
C TRP A 450 -4.32 -11.35 -13.96
N LEU A 451 -4.62 -10.92 -12.74
CA LEU A 451 -3.64 -10.24 -11.88
C LEU A 451 -2.50 -11.18 -11.45
N GLU A 452 -2.82 -12.45 -11.18
CA GLU A 452 -1.85 -13.49 -10.81
C GLU A 452 -0.87 -13.75 -11.96
N ILE A 453 -1.37 -13.98 -13.18
CA ILE A 453 -0.51 -14.29 -14.33
C ILE A 453 0.33 -13.09 -14.75
N LEU A 454 -0.24 -11.88 -14.72
CA LEU A 454 0.46 -10.65 -15.12
C LEU A 454 1.68 -10.35 -14.24
N SER A 455 1.63 -10.74 -12.97
CA SER A 455 2.67 -10.41 -11.98
C SER A 455 3.46 -11.62 -11.47
N LYS A 456 3.43 -12.73 -12.22
CA LYS A 456 4.12 -13.98 -11.87
C LYS A 456 5.62 -13.88 -12.12
N ASN A 457 6.44 -14.36 -11.17
CA ASN A 457 7.91 -14.46 -11.29
C ASN A 457 8.63 -13.13 -11.58
N LEU A 458 8.04 -12.01 -11.20
CA LEU A 458 8.61 -10.68 -11.37
C LEU A 458 9.23 -10.14 -10.06
N PRO A 459 10.15 -9.16 -10.15
CA PRO A 459 10.53 -8.33 -9.00
C PRO A 459 9.31 -7.57 -8.45
N PRO A 460 9.41 -6.78 -7.36
CA PRO A 460 8.27 -6.07 -6.82
C PRO A 460 7.48 -5.30 -7.89
N VAL A 461 6.18 -5.57 -7.97
CA VAL A 461 5.28 -5.03 -8.98
C VAL A 461 4.27 -4.09 -8.34
N LEU A 462 4.11 -2.92 -8.96
CA LEU A 462 3.12 -1.92 -8.62
C LEU A 462 2.11 -1.81 -9.76
N MET A 463 0.92 -2.36 -9.56
CA MET A 463 -0.18 -2.24 -10.53
C MET A 463 -0.97 -0.99 -10.17
N VAL A 464 -1.01 0.00 -11.07
CA VAL A 464 -1.57 1.32 -10.81
C VAL A 464 -2.68 1.62 -11.81
N ARG A 465 -3.82 2.11 -11.33
CA ARG A 465 -4.88 2.72 -12.12
C ARG A 465 -5.24 4.07 -11.51
N GLY A 466 -5.19 5.13 -12.31
CA GLY A 466 -5.70 6.43 -11.90
C GLY A 466 -7.21 6.53 -12.08
N ASN A 467 -7.81 7.61 -11.58
CA ASN A 467 -9.25 7.89 -11.66
C ASN A 467 -9.64 8.70 -12.91
N HIS A 468 -8.84 8.60 -13.99
CA HIS A 468 -9.02 9.36 -15.23
C HIS A 468 -8.97 10.89 -15.12
N LYS A 469 -8.76 11.46 -13.92
CA LYS A 469 -8.47 12.89 -13.76
C LYS A 469 -7.00 13.13 -14.01
N ASN A 470 -6.68 14.15 -14.80
CA ASN A 470 -5.31 14.51 -15.10
C ASN A 470 -4.57 14.89 -13.81
N VAL A 471 -3.46 14.20 -13.55
CA VAL A 471 -2.55 14.49 -12.42
C VAL A 471 -1.25 15.14 -12.88
N LEU A 472 -1.04 15.21 -14.21
CA LEU A 472 0.08 15.89 -14.85
C LEU A 472 -0.46 17.00 -15.76
N THR A 473 0.16 18.16 -15.74
CA THR A 473 -0.19 19.29 -16.62
C THR A 473 1.06 19.92 -17.23
N PHE A 474 0.89 20.46 -18.44
CA PHE A 474 1.95 21.11 -19.21
C PHE A 474 2.25 22.54 -18.72
N TYR A 475 1.23 23.21 -18.17
CA TYR A 475 1.37 24.58 -17.70
C TYR A 475 2.03 24.55 -16.32
N SER A 476 3.02 25.43 -16.11
CA SER A 476 3.81 25.57 -14.86
C SER A 476 3.20 26.59 -13.94
#